data_AF-A0A9Y1CYR3-F1
#
_entry.id   AF-A0A9Y1CYR3-F1
#
_cell.length_a   1.000
_cell.length_b   1.000
_cell.length_c   1.000
_cell.angle_alpha   90.00
_cell.angle_beta   90.00
_cell.angle_gamma   90.00
#
_symmetry.space_group_name_H-M   'P 1'
#
loop_
_entity.id
_entity.type
_entity.pdbx_description
1 polymer ?
#
loop_
_entity_poly.entity_id
_entity_poly.type
_entity_poly.pdbx_seq_one_letter_code
_entity_poly.pdbx_strand_id
1 'polypeptide(L)'
;MNMNMFEQFSSPEFLSIPTFMLSMLIPVMLINNKPNLIGNRMTTATTWLFKKIIINMTNQLTITGQKWSNLLTSLLIMILLSNTLGLLPYTYTTTSQLSMNMAIALPLWSATVITGMMKKPTTTLAHMLPEGSPTPLIPFLIMIETISLLMRPIALGVRLTANITAGHLLMTMISSATLNLINLYTSISIMTTTILFLLTLLEMAVACIQAYVFVLLLILYLQENT
;
A
#
# COMPACT_ATOMS: atom_id res chain seq x y z
N MET A 1 2.59 31.63 -12.63
CA MET A 1 3.70 31.02 -11.85
C MET A 1 3.71 29.55 -12.18
N ASN A 2 4.83 28.99 -12.66
CA ASN A 2 4.99 27.53 -12.68
C ASN A 2 5.00 27.08 -11.22
N MET A 3 3.84 26.77 -10.65
CA MET A 3 3.83 26.03 -9.39
C MET A 3 4.47 24.69 -9.72
N ASN A 4 5.61 24.41 -9.08
CA ASN A 4 6.25 23.12 -9.20
C ASN A 4 5.33 22.10 -8.53
N MET A 5 4.43 21.50 -9.29
CA MET A 5 3.47 20.49 -8.82
C MET A 5 4.16 19.31 -8.13
N PHE A 6 5.44 19.12 -8.40
CA PHE A 6 6.27 18.07 -7.81
C PHE A 6 6.93 18.46 -6.48
N GLU A 7 6.88 19.73 -6.05
CA GLU A 7 7.45 20.14 -4.75
C GLU A 7 6.82 19.40 -3.59
N GLN A 8 5.54 19.03 -3.68
CA GLN A 8 4.84 18.25 -2.66
C GLN A 8 5.48 16.86 -2.43
N PHE A 9 6.12 16.28 -3.45
CA PHE A 9 6.80 14.99 -3.33
C PHE A 9 8.26 15.13 -2.88
N SER A 10 8.82 16.33 -2.85
CA SER A 10 10.18 16.53 -2.35
C SER A 10 10.21 16.27 -0.84
N SER A 11 11.24 15.56 -0.38
CA SER A 11 11.38 15.25 1.03
C SER A 11 11.57 16.55 1.84
N PRO A 12 10.73 16.84 2.84
CA PRO A 12 10.86 18.05 3.63
C PRO A 12 12.14 18.00 4.47
N GLU A 13 13.01 18.98 4.27
CA GLU A 13 14.21 19.20 5.08
C GLU A 13 13.96 20.35 6.06
N PHE A 14 14.12 20.08 7.35
CA PHE A 14 14.13 21.13 8.36
C PHE A 14 15.57 21.31 8.83
N LEU A 15 16.14 22.50 8.67
CA LEU A 15 17.52 22.79 9.08
C LEU A 15 18.54 21.78 8.52
N SER A 16 18.43 21.43 7.23
CA SER A 16 19.24 20.40 6.53
C SER A 16 19.13 18.96 7.08
N ILE A 17 18.19 18.69 7.98
CA ILE A 17 17.89 17.34 8.47
C ILE A 17 16.64 16.82 7.74
N PRO A 18 16.71 15.64 7.07
CA PRO A 18 15.55 15.08 6.40
C PRO A 18 14.50 14.64 7.41
N THR A 19 13.30 15.22 7.35
CA THR A 19 12.20 14.93 8.30
C THR A 19 11.37 13.69 7.92
N PHE A 20 11.79 12.95 6.89
CA PHE A 20 11.12 11.73 6.41
C PHE A 20 10.88 10.70 7.52
N MET A 21 11.87 10.46 8.40
CA MET A 21 11.71 9.50 9.50
C MET A 21 10.63 9.90 10.49
N LEU A 22 10.47 11.20 10.74
CA LEU A 22 9.40 11.70 11.60
C LEU A 22 8.04 11.40 10.97
N SER A 23 7.88 11.69 9.68
CA SER A 23 6.63 11.43 8.97
C SER A 23 6.22 9.95 8.95
N MET A 24 7.18 9.02 8.99
CA MET A 24 6.91 7.59 9.12
C MET A 24 6.38 7.17 10.49
N LEU A 25 6.79 7.85 11.55
CA LEU A 25 6.42 7.49 12.92
C LEU A 25 5.04 8.02 13.31
N ILE A 26 4.55 9.07 12.64
CA ILE A 26 3.24 9.69 12.91
C ILE A 26 2.08 8.68 12.84
N PRO A 27 1.96 7.82 11.81
CA PRO A 27 0.92 6.76 11.77
C PRO A 27 0.92 5.87 13.01
N VAL A 28 2.09 5.52 13.54
CA VAL A 28 2.22 4.64 14.71
C VAL A 28 1.74 5.35 15.98
N MET A 29 2.05 6.64 16.13
CA MET A 29 1.64 7.43 17.30
C MET A 29 0.12 7.62 17.41
N LEU A 30 -0.64 7.52 16.32
CA LEU A 30 -2.11 7.60 16.34
C LEU A 30 -2.76 6.39 17.05
N ILE A 31 -2.06 5.26 17.12
CA ILE A 31 -2.54 4.06 17.78
C ILE A 31 -2.24 4.20 19.28
N ASN A 32 -3.19 4.78 20.02
CA ASN A 32 -3.10 4.84 21.47
C ASN A 32 -3.53 3.50 22.08
N ASN A 33 -2.73 2.95 23.00
CA ASN A 33 -3.10 1.79 23.79
C ASN A 33 -3.04 2.15 25.29
N LYS A 34 -4.20 2.19 25.94
CA LYS A 34 -4.29 2.35 27.40
C LYS A 34 -4.56 0.99 28.03
N PRO A 35 -3.77 0.53 29.02
CA PRO A 35 -3.85 -0.83 29.57
C PRO A 35 -5.06 -1.07 30.51
N ASN A 36 -6.14 -0.30 30.37
CA ASN A 36 -7.32 -0.45 31.22
C ASN A 36 -8.30 -1.45 30.60
N LEU A 37 -8.92 -2.29 31.45
CA LEU A 37 -9.91 -3.30 31.02
C LEU A 37 -11.10 -2.66 30.28
N ILE A 38 -11.51 -1.46 30.72
CA ILE A 38 -12.46 -0.59 30.03
C ILE A 38 -11.63 0.50 29.35
N GLY A 39 -11.42 0.33 28.05
CA GLY A 39 -10.71 1.30 27.21
C GLY A 39 -11.53 2.56 26.92
N ASN A 40 -10.86 3.59 26.38
CA ASN A 40 -11.53 4.74 25.77
C ASN A 40 -12.28 4.32 24.48
N ARG A 41 -13.29 5.08 24.05
CA ARG A 41 -14.06 4.83 22.81
C ARG A 41 -13.16 4.60 21.58
N MET A 42 -12.07 5.37 21.47
CA MET A 42 -11.08 5.20 20.42
C MET A 42 -10.37 3.85 20.51
N THR A 43 -9.90 3.47 21.70
CA THR A 43 -9.21 2.18 21.91
C THR A 43 -10.14 0.98 21.71
N THR A 44 -11.43 1.11 22.02
CA THR A 44 -12.42 0.04 21.72
C THR A 44 -12.68 -0.08 20.23
N ALA A 45 -12.72 1.04 19.49
CA ALA A 45 -12.89 1.02 18.04
C ALA A 45 -11.66 0.41 17.33
N THR A 46 -10.45 0.80 17.73
CA THR A 46 -9.20 0.26 17.14
C THR A 46 -9.03 -1.23 17.45
N THR A 47 -9.29 -1.68 18.68
CA THR A 47 -9.24 -3.11 19.03
C THR A 47 -10.30 -3.93 18.31
N TRP A 48 -11.51 -3.38 18.11
CA TRP A 48 -12.55 -4.04 17.32
C TRP A 48 -12.14 -4.19 15.84
N LEU A 49 -11.59 -3.12 15.24
CA LEU A 49 -11.06 -3.16 13.87
C LEU A 49 -9.94 -4.20 13.74
N PHE A 50 -8.97 -4.22 14.66
CA PHE A 50 -7.88 -5.21 14.62
C PHE A 50 -8.41 -6.63 14.73
N LYS A 51 -9.37 -6.89 15.64
CA LYS A 51 -9.99 -8.21 15.77
C LYS A 51 -10.67 -8.65 14.47
N LYS A 52 -11.41 -7.76 13.82
CA LYS A 52 -12.08 -8.06 12.54
C LYS A 52 -11.08 -8.34 11.42
N ILE A 53 -10.02 -7.53 11.31
CA ILE A 53 -8.96 -7.73 10.31
C ILE A 53 -8.26 -9.08 10.55
N ILE A 54 -7.85 -9.38 11.78
CA ILE A 54 -7.18 -10.64 12.13
C ILE A 54 -8.05 -11.83 11.73
N ILE A 55 -9.33 -11.84 12.14
CA ILE A 55 -10.25 -12.95 11.82
C ILE A 55 -10.38 -13.15 10.30
N ASN A 56 -10.51 -12.06 9.54
CA ASN A 56 -10.62 -12.15 8.09
C ASN A 56 -9.36 -12.73 7.45
N MET A 57 -8.18 -12.30 7.91
CA MET A 57 -6.91 -12.82 7.39
C MET A 57 -6.65 -14.27 7.82
N THR A 58 -6.95 -14.64 9.07
CA THR A 58 -6.74 -16.01 9.56
C THR A 58 -7.63 -17.04 8.86
N ASN A 59 -8.81 -16.63 8.38
CA ASN A 59 -9.70 -17.50 7.62
C ASN A 59 -9.16 -17.83 6.23
N GLN A 60 -8.34 -16.94 5.65
CA GLN A 60 -7.71 -17.15 4.35
C GLN A 60 -6.38 -17.92 4.45
N LEU A 61 -5.73 -17.89 5.61
CA LEU A 61 -4.41 -18.49 5.84
C LEU A 61 -4.49 -19.97 6.27
N THR A 62 -3.52 -20.77 5.81
CA THR A 62 -3.30 -22.12 6.34
C THR A 62 -2.83 -22.09 7.80
N ILE A 63 -2.94 -23.22 8.52
CA ILE A 63 -2.54 -23.33 9.95
C ILE A 63 -1.08 -22.88 10.17
N THR A 64 -0.17 -23.15 9.23
CA THR A 64 1.22 -22.69 9.35
C THR A 64 1.40 -21.21 9.02
N GLY A 65 0.55 -20.67 8.14
CA GLY A 65 0.50 -19.25 7.78
C GLY A 65 -0.14 -18.35 8.83
N GLN A 66 -0.95 -18.90 9.74
CA GLN A 66 -1.57 -18.12 10.83
C GLN A 66 -0.55 -17.43 11.74
N LYS A 67 0.68 -17.95 11.86
CA LYS A 67 1.78 -17.27 12.59
C LYS A 67 2.13 -15.89 12.00
N TRP A 68 1.92 -15.70 10.70
CA TRP A 68 2.16 -14.45 9.98
C TRP A 68 1.04 -13.42 10.14
N SER A 69 -0.11 -13.83 10.69
CA SER A 69 -1.29 -12.97 10.79
C SER A 69 -1.00 -11.64 11.51
N ASN A 70 -0.28 -11.67 12.63
CA ASN A 70 0.07 -10.46 13.39
C ASN A 70 0.96 -9.49 12.61
N LEU A 71 1.87 -10.00 11.78
CA LEU A 71 2.75 -9.18 10.96
C LEU A 71 2.00 -8.59 9.76
N LEU A 72 1.12 -9.38 9.14
CA LEU A 72 0.26 -8.92 8.06
C LEU A 72 -0.72 -7.84 8.53
N THR A 73 -1.27 -7.99 9.73
CA THR A 73 -2.22 -7.00 10.28
C THR A 73 -1.53 -5.69 10.65
N SER A 74 -0.38 -5.73 11.33
CA SER A 74 0.38 -4.51 11.67
C SER A 74 0.77 -3.73 10.40
N LEU A 75 1.16 -4.46 9.35
CA LEU A 75 1.48 -3.87 8.07
C LEU A 75 0.27 -3.25 7.37
N LEU A 76 -0.88 -3.93 7.38
CA LEU A 76 -2.13 -3.38 6.84
C LEU A 76 -2.45 -2.03 7.47
N ILE A 77 -2.38 -1.97 8.80
CA ILE A 77 -2.73 -0.78 9.58
C ILE A 77 -1.75 0.35 9.30
N MET A 78 -0.45 0.04 9.26
CA MET A 78 0.60 1.01 8.95
C MET A 78 0.37 1.66 7.58
N ILE A 79 0.16 0.85 6.54
CA ILE A 79 -0.08 1.35 5.18
C ILE A 79 -1.38 2.15 5.11
N LEU A 80 -2.47 1.63 5.69
CA LEU A 80 -3.78 2.29 5.69
C LEU A 80 -3.72 3.67 6.37
N LEU A 81 -3.07 3.77 7.53
CA LEU A 81 -2.92 5.05 8.23
C LEU A 81 -2.03 6.01 7.45
N SER A 82 -0.92 5.53 6.88
CA SER A 82 -0.03 6.39 6.08
C SER A 82 -0.71 6.96 4.84
N ASN A 83 -1.52 6.15 4.13
CA ASN A 83 -2.22 6.60 2.93
C ASN A 83 -3.36 7.56 3.26
N THR A 84 -4.12 7.30 4.33
CA THR A 84 -5.24 8.18 4.72
C THR A 84 -4.76 9.51 5.30
N LEU A 85 -3.67 9.54 6.06
CA LEU A 85 -3.01 10.79 6.48
C LEU A 85 -2.41 11.55 5.29
N GLY A 86 -1.99 10.83 4.26
CA GLY A 86 -1.41 11.44 3.07
C GLY A 86 -2.40 12.28 2.28
N LEU A 87 -3.69 11.96 2.33
CA LEU A 87 -4.76 12.71 1.65
C LEU A 87 -5.07 14.06 2.31
N LEU A 88 -4.55 14.33 3.51
CA LEU A 88 -4.74 15.62 4.17
C LEU A 88 -4.03 16.75 3.39
N PRO A 89 -4.59 17.97 3.38
CA PRO A 89 -3.97 19.08 2.68
C PRO A 89 -2.61 19.42 3.29
N TYR A 90 -1.62 19.68 2.43
CA TYR A 90 -0.24 20.05 2.79
C TYR A 90 0.54 19.00 3.59
N THR A 91 0.11 17.74 3.63
CA THR A 91 0.91 16.68 4.23
C THR A 91 1.86 16.05 3.21
N TYR A 92 3.08 15.75 3.66
CA TYR A 92 4.03 14.95 2.90
C TYR A 92 3.66 13.48 3.04
N THR A 93 3.41 12.81 1.92
CA THR A 93 3.00 11.41 1.90
C THR A 93 4.21 10.52 1.70
N THR A 94 4.55 9.76 2.73
CA THR A 94 5.75 8.92 2.67
C THR A 94 5.65 7.76 1.68
N THR A 95 4.44 7.32 1.38
CA THR A 95 4.12 6.22 0.46
C THR A 95 4.14 6.63 -1.02
N SER A 96 4.29 7.92 -1.33
CA SER A 96 4.52 8.39 -2.70
C SER A 96 5.92 8.02 -3.23
N GLN A 97 6.90 7.90 -2.32
CA GLN A 97 8.27 7.55 -2.67
C GLN A 97 8.42 6.05 -2.92
N LEU A 98 8.90 5.70 -4.11
CA LEU A 98 9.12 4.31 -4.51
C LEU A 98 10.13 3.60 -3.61
N SER A 99 11.12 4.33 -3.09
CA SER A 99 12.10 3.81 -2.16
C SER A 99 11.45 3.20 -0.91
N MET A 100 10.44 3.85 -0.33
CA MET A 100 9.76 3.31 0.85
C MET A 100 8.98 2.04 0.52
N ASN A 101 8.16 2.09 -0.53
CA ASN A 101 7.28 0.97 -0.83
C ASN A 101 8.09 -0.27 -1.23
N MET A 102 9.23 -0.08 -1.91
CA MET A 102 10.18 -1.17 -2.19
C MET A 102 10.88 -1.67 -0.93
N ALA A 103 11.24 -0.78 0.00
CA ALA A 103 11.84 -1.19 1.27
C ALA A 103 10.90 -2.04 2.13
N ILE A 104 9.58 -1.88 1.98
CA ILE A 104 8.58 -2.76 2.62
C ILE A 104 8.37 -4.03 1.79
N ALA A 105 8.16 -3.90 0.48
CA ALA A 105 7.76 -5.00 -0.40
C ALA A 105 8.84 -6.07 -0.59
N LEU A 106 10.10 -5.66 -0.83
CA LEU A 106 11.19 -6.59 -1.12
C LEU A 106 11.50 -7.53 0.04
N PRO A 107 11.69 -7.07 1.30
CA PRO A 107 11.95 -7.97 2.42
C PRO A 107 10.80 -8.95 2.66
N LEU A 108 9.55 -8.49 2.60
CA LEU A 108 8.39 -9.34 2.85
C LEU A 108 8.22 -10.43 1.80
N TRP A 109 8.35 -10.05 0.52
CA TRP A 109 8.32 -11.02 -0.56
C TRP A 109 9.50 -11.99 -0.48
N SER A 110 10.71 -11.50 -0.16
CA SER A 110 11.86 -12.39 0.01
C SER A 110 11.62 -13.37 1.15
N ALA A 111 10.98 -12.93 2.24
CA ALA A 111 10.67 -13.76 3.37
C ALA A 111 9.66 -14.87 3.01
N THR A 112 8.63 -14.58 2.20
CA THR A 112 7.70 -15.62 1.75
C THR A 112 8.39 -16.66 0.87
N VAL A 113 9.22 -16.23 -0.09
CA VAL A 113 9.99 -17.13 -0.96
C VAL A 113 10.96 -18.00 -0.15
N ILE A 114 11.73 -17.40 0.76
CA ILE A 114 12.66 -18.13 1.63
C ILE A 114 11.91 -19.17 2.48
N THR A 115 10.76 -18.80 3.06
CA THR A 115 9.98 -19.78 3.84
C THR A 115 9.44 -20.94 3.01
N GLY A 116 9.06 -20.71 1.74
CA GLY A 116 8.64 -21.77 0.84
C GLY A 116 9.77 -22.71 0.50
N MET A 117 10.93 -22.16 0.11
CA MET A 117 12.13 -22.93 -0.21
C MET A 117 12.59 -23.79 0.97
N MET A 118 12.52 -23.26 2.20
CA MET A 118 12.93 -24.01 3.40
C MET A 118 11.96 -25.13 3.79
N LYS A 119 10.64 -24.91 3.67
CA LYS A 119 9.63 -25.89 4.15
C LYS A 119 9.36 -27.00 3.14
N LYS A 120 9.28 -26.68 1.85
CA LYS A 120 8.97 -27.63 0.79
C LYS A 120 9.73 -27.29 -0.51
N PRO A 121 11.03 -27.61 -0.59
CA PRO A 121 11.83 -27.28 -1.78
C PRO A 121 11.34 -28.00 -3.04
N THR A 122 10.83 -29.23 -2.91
CA THR A 122 10.35 -30.02 -4.05
C THR A 122 9.05 -29.47 -4.64
N THR A 123 8.10 -29.05 -3.80
CA THR A 123 6.81 -28.52 -4.28
C THR A 123 6.95 -27.10 -4.80
N THR A 124 7.86 -26.29 -4.23
CA THR A 124 8.14 -24.93 -4.73
C THR A 124 8.82 -24.96 -6.10
N LEU A 125 9.75 -25.88 -6.33
CA LEU A 125 10.32 -26.10 -7.67
C LEU A 125 9.29 -26.72 -8.63
N ALA A 126 8.43 -27.62 -8.17
CA ALA A 126 7.38 -28.20 -9.00
C ALA A 126 6.37 -27.13 -9.48
N HIS A 127 6.06 -26.13 -8.65
CA HIS A 127 5.18 -25.02 -9.02
C HIS A 127 5.74 -24.14 -10.15
N MET A 128 7.03 -24.23 -10.46
CA MET A 128 7.62 -23.57 -11.64
C MET A 128 7.24 -24.25 -12.96
N LEU A 129 6.72 -25.49 -12.93
CA LEU A 129 6.15 -26.17 -14.09
C LEU A 129 4.64 -26.38 -13.89
N PRO A 130 3.78 -25.85 -14.78
CA PRO A 130 2.40 -26.27 -14.84
C PRO A 130 2.35 -27.72 -15.34
N GLU A 131 1.59 -28.52 -14.61
CA GLU A 131 1.33 -29.92 -14.91
C GLU A 131 0.76 -30.07 -16.33
N GLY A 132 1.39 -30.93 -17.14
CA GLY A 132 0.93 -31.22 -18.51
C GLY A 132 1.50 -30.35 -19.63
N SER A 133 2.58 -29.59 -19.41
CA SER A 133 3.24 -28.84 -20.49
C SER A 133 3.99 -29.75 -21.47
N PRO A 134 3.96 -29.45 -22.80
CA PRO A 134 4.69 -30.24 -23.79
C PRO A 134 6.20 -30.12 -23.59
N THR A 135 6.93 -31.24 -23.70
CA THR A 135 8.39 -31.33 -23.46
C THR A 135 9.27 -30.25 -24.14
N PRO A 136 9.01 -29.76 -25.36
CA PRO A 136 9.83 -28.70 -25.95
C PRO A 136 9.56 -27.29 -25.37
N LEU A 137 8.41 -27.04 -24.75
CA LEU A 137 8.01 -25.71 -24.23
C LEU A 137 8.45 -25.48 -22.78
N ILE A 138 8.87 -26.54 -22.08
CA ILE A 138 9.25 -26.51 -20.66
C ILE A 138 10.34 -25.44 -20.37
N PRO A 139 11.47 -25.35 -21.11
CA PRO A 139 12.53 -24.39 -20.77
C PRO A 139 12.08 -22.93 -20.87
N PHE A 140 11.21 -22.64 -21.85
CA PHE A 140 10.69 -21.28 -22.05
C PHE A 140 9.71 -20.89 -20.93
N LEU A 141 8.87 -21.83 -20.49
CA LEU A 141 7.90 -21.58 -19.44
C LEU A 141 8.57 -21.31 -18.09
N ILE A 142 9.60 -22.09 -17.73
CA ILE A 142 10.40 -21.85 -16.51
C ILE A 142 10.99 -20.44 -16.53
N MET A 143 11.50 -19.98 -17.68
CA MET A 143 12.06 -18.63 -17.79
C MET A 143 10.98 -17.56 -17.53
N ILE A 144 9.79 -17.72 -18.11
CA ILE A 144 8.68 -16.78 -17.87
C ILE A 144 8.26 -16.79 -16.39
N GLU A 145 8.15 -17.95 -15.75
CA GLU A 145 7.72 -18.02 -14.35
C GLU A 145 8.78 -17.46 -13.38
N THR A 146 10.06 -17.63 -13.68
CA THR A 146 11.13 -16.97 -12.90
C THR A 146 11.06 -15.44 -13.03
N ILE A 147 10.80 -14.91 -14.23
CA ILE A 147 10.58 -13.48 -14.44
C ILE A 147 9.31 -13.02 -13.73
N SER A 148 8.21 -13.78 -13.82
CA SER A 148 6.92 -13.46 -13.19
C SER A 148 7.10 -13.33 -11.67
N LEU A 149 7.84 -14.26 -11.05
CA LEU A 149 8.16 -14.28 -9.63
C LEU A 149 8.95 -13.04 -9.19
N LEU A 150 9.96 -12.62 -9.97
CA LEU A 150 10.75 -11.42 -9.70
C LEU A 150 9.96 -10.11 -9.90
N MET A 151 8.99 -10.10 -10.82
CA MET A 151 8.15 -8.92 -11.07
C MET A 151 7.10 -8.66 -9.99
N ARG A 152 6.73 -9.66 -9.18
CA ARG A 152 5.72 -9.53 -8.10
C ARG A 152 6.02 -8.41 -7.10
N PRO A 153 7.20 -8.35 -6.43
CA PRO A 153 7.50 -7.29 -5.46
C PRO A 153 7.56 -5.91 -6.12
N ILE A 154 8.06 -5.86 -7.36
CA ILE A 154 8.17 -4.62 -8.13
C ILE A 154 6.78 -4.06 -8.45
N ALA A 155 5.88 -4.92 -8.96
CA ALA A 155 4.51 -4.55 -9.27
C ALA A 155 3.74 -4.09 -8.03
N LEU A 156 3.96 -4.75 -6.89
CA LEU A 156 3.31 -4.42 -5.62
C LEU A 156 3.75 -3.04 -5.09
N GLY A 157 5.06 -2.74 -5.12
CA GLY A 157 5.61 -1.44 -4.72
C GLY A 157 5.17 -0.30 -5.64
N VAL A 158 5.28 -0.49 -6.96
CA VAL A 158 4.88 0.50 -7.97
C VAL A 158 3.38 0.79 -7.93
N ARG A 159 2.54 -0.22 -7.68
CA ARG A 159 1.09 -0.01 -7.59
C ARG A 159 0.73 0.99 -6.50
N LEU A 160 1.41 0.91 -5.35
CA LEU A 160 1.10 1.75 -4.21
C LEU A 160 1.61 3.19 -4.42
N THR A 161 2.81 3.35 -4.99
CA THR A 161 3.30 4.69 -5.34
C THR A 161 2.44 5.34 -6.41
N ALA A 162 2.19 4.63 -7.52
CA ALA A 162 1.54 5.19 -8.69
C ALA A 162 0.14 5.71 -8.36
N ASN A 163 -0.64 4.96 -7.57
CA ASN A 163 -1.99 5.36 -7.21
C ASN A 163 -1.99 6.64 -6.34
N ILE A 164 -1.05 6.76 -5.40
CA ILE A 164 -0.98 7.91 -4.49
C ILE A 164 -0.37 9.12 -5.21
N THR A 165 0.70 8.94 -5.99
CA THR A 165 1.32 10.03 -6.74
C THR A 165 0.40 10.58 -7.83
N ALA A 166 -0.24 9.70 -8.59
CA ALA A 166 -1.11 10.11 -9.69
C ALA A 166 -2.36 10.81 -9.17
N GLY A 167 -2.96 10.31 -8.08
CA GLY A 167 -4.11 10.95 -7.47
C GLY A 167 -3.81 12.36 -6.96
N HIS A 168 -2.71 12.55 -6.20
CA HIS A 168 -2.30 13.88 -5.73
C HIS A 168 -1.97 14.83 -6.89
N LEU A 169 -1.32 14.34 -7.95
CA LEU A 169 -1.09 15.14 -9.16
C LEU A 169 -2.41 15.53 -9.83
N LEU A 170 -3.39 14.63 -9.91
CA LEU A 170 -4.68 14.90 -10.52
C LEU A 170 -5.46 15.93 -9.69
N MET A 171 -5.47 15.78 -8.36
CA MET A 171 -6.07 16.73 -7.42
C MET A 171 -5.47 18.13 -7.54
N THR A 172 -4.15 18.24 -7.62
CA THR A 172 -3.46 19.54 -7.77
C THR A 172 -3.73 20.16 -9.14
N MET A 173 -3.75 19.36 -10.21
CA MET A 173 -4.06 19.86 -11.56
C MET A 173 -5.48 20.43 -11.63
N ILE A 174 -6.48 19.68 -11.13
CA ILE A 174 -7.86 20.16 -11.12
C ILE A 174 -8.02 21.37 -10.20
N SER A 175 -7.37 21.40 -9.03
CA SER A 175 -7.46 22.57 -8.14
C SER A 175 -6.82 23.83 -8.73
N SER A 176 -5.71 23.70 -9.47
CA SER A 176 -5.11 24.83 -10.18
C SER A 176 -6.02 25.34 -11.30
N ALA A 177 -6.70 24.43 -12.01
CA ALA A 177 -7.67 24.77 -13.05
C ALA A 177 -8.91 25.45 -12.45
N THR A 178 -9.44 24.96 -11.31
CA THR A 178 -10.59 25.58 -10.64
C THR A 178 -10.25 27.00 -10.20
N LEU A 179 -9.08 27.23 -9.58
CA LEU A 179 -8.61 28.54 -9.17
C LEU A 179 -8.54 29.55 -10.33
N ASN A 180 -8.05 29.12 -11.50
CA ASN A 180 -8.00 29.97 -12.69
C ASN A 180 -9.41 30.26 -13.25
N LEU A 181 -10.31 29.27 -13.21
CA LEU A 181 -11.68 29.40 -13.73
C LEU A 181 -12.60 30.23 -12.84
N ILE A 182 -12.35 30.31 -11.53
CA ILE A 182 -13.09 31.18 -10.59
C ILE A 182 -13.13 32.63 -11.10
N ASN A 183 -12.01 33.13 -11.63
CA ASN A 183 -11.87 34.51 -12.08
C ASN A 183 -12.48 34.77 -13.46
N LEU A 184 -12.58 33.75 -14.32
CA LEU A 184 -13.04 33.88 -15.72
C LEU A 184 -14.52 33.53 -15.88
N TYR A 185 -14.95 32.39 -15.36
CA TYR A 185 -16.29 31.83 -15.56
C TYR A 185 -16.77 31.11 -14.30
N THR A 186 -17.54 31.80 -13.45
CA THR A 186 -18.02 31.30 -12.16
C THR A 186 -18.89 30.04 -12.27
N SER A 187 -19.73 29.93 -13.31
CA SER A 187 -20.58 28.75 -13.54
C SER A 187 -19.77 27.48 -13.82
N ILE A 188 -18.72 27.59 -14.66
CA ILE A 188 -17.84 26.46 -14.99
C ILE A 188 -16.98 26.10 -13.78
N SER A 189 -16.53 27.10 -13.01
CA SER A 189 -15.81 26.87 -11.76
C SER A 189 -16.59 25.97 -10.81
N ILE A 190 -17.89 26.22 -10.61
CA ILE A 190 -18.74 25.40 -9.73
C ILE A 190 -18.72 23.93 -10.19
N MET A 191 -18.88 23.68 -11.49
CA MET A 191 -18.78 22.31 -12.03
C MET A 191 -17.40 21.68 -11.77
N THR A 192 -16.31 22.42 -11.93
CA THR A 192 -14.97 21.87 -11.64
C THR A 192 -14.74 21.60 -10.15
N THR A 193 -15.33 22.39 -9.24
CA THR A 193 -15.25 22.15 -7.80
C THR A 193 -16.02 20.91 -7.36
N THR A 194 -17.17 20.61 -7.99
CA THR A 194 -17.89 19.37 -7.71
C THR A 194 -17.11 18.14 -8.19
N ILE A 195 -16.41 18.24 -9.33
CA ILE A 195 -15.50 17.19 -9.80
C ILE A 195 -14.34 16.98 -8.82
N LEU A 196 -13.72 18.06 -8.33
CA LEU A 196 -12.65 18.00 -7.32
C LEU A 196 -13.13 17.28 -6.05
N PHE A 197 -14.34 17.59 -5.57
CA PHE A 197 -14.94 16.92 -4.42
C PHE A 197 -15.22 15.43 -4.68
N LEU A 198 -15.68 15.06 -5.88
CA LEU A 198 -15.88 13.66 -6.23
C LEU A 198 -14.54 12.90 -6.28
N LEU A 199 -13.49 13.55 -6.78
CA LEU A 199 -12.16 12.98 -6.90
C LEU A 199 -11.55 12.67 -5.53
N THR A 200 -11.69 13.56 -4.54
CA THR A 200 -11.19 13.29 -3.17
C THR A 200 -11.88 12.08 -2.54
N LEU A 201 -13.19 11.91 -2.77
CA LEU A 201 -13.92 10.73 -2.30
C LEU A 201 -13.40 9.45 -2.97
N LEU A 202 -13.14 9.50 -4.27
CA LEU A 202 -12.57 8.37 -5.01
C LEU A 202 -11.17 8.03 -4.49
N GLU A 203 -10.32 9.02 -4.28
CA GLU A 203 -8.97 8.82 -3.75
C GLU A 203 -8.97 8.24 -2.33
N MET A 204 -9.88 8.68 -1.47
CA MET A 204 -10.06 8.10 -0.13
C MET A 204 -10.44 6.62 -0.19
N ALA A 205 -11.30 6.25 -1.15
CA ALA A 205 -11.65 4.84 -1.38
C ALA A 205 -10.44 4.05 -1.90
N VAL A 206 -9.70 4.59 -2.89
CA VAL A 206 -8.52 3.96 -3.47
C VAL A 206 -7.42 3.77 -2.42
N ALA A 207 -7.19 4.74 -1.54
CA ALA A 207 -6.21 4.66 -0.45
C ALA A 207 -6.49 3.49 0.50
N CYS A 208 -7.76 3.27 0.86
CA CYS A 208 -8.19 2.15 1.69
C CYS A 208 -8.05 0.80 0.96
N ILE A 209 -8.51 0.72 -0.29
CA ILE A 209 -8.48 -0.51 -1.10
C ILE A 209 -7.04 -0.94 -1.37
N GLN A 210 -6.14 0.01 -1.65
CA GLN A 210 -4.76 -0.28 -1.99
C GLN A 210 -4.00 -0.93 -0.83
N ALA A 211 -4.22 -0.48 0.40
CA ALA A 211 -3.64 -1.11 1.59
C ALA A 211 -4.13 -2.56 1.75
N TYR A 212 -5.42 -2.81 1.50
CA TYR A 212 -6.00 -4.14 1.55
C TYR A 212 -5.44 -5.07 0.47
N VAL A 213 -5.39 -4.62 -0.79
CA VAL A 213 -4.89 -5.41 -1.93
C VAL A 213 -3.41 -5.77 -1.75
N PHE A 214 -2.60 -4.87 -1.17
CA PHE A 214 -1.20 -5.15 -0.84
C PHE A 214 -1.06 -6.38 0.06
N VAL A 215 -1.85 -6.41 1.15
CA VAL A 215 -1.77 -7.49 2.14
C VAL A 215 -2.41 -8.78 1.61
N LEU A 216 -3.50 -8.67 0.86
CA LEU A 216 -4.15 -9.82 0.24
C LEU A 216 -3.23 -10.55 -0.74
N LEU A 217 -2.47 -9.82 -1.57
CA LEU A 217 -1.47 -10.44 -2.46
C LEU A 217 -0.35 -11.12 -1.67
N LEU A 218 0.08 -10.53 -0.56
CA LEU A 218 1.08 -11.15 0.31
C LEU A 218 0.56 -12.45 0.92
N ILE A 219 -0.71 -12.49 1.33
CA ILE A 219 -1.38 -13.71 1.82
C ILE A 219 -1.43 -14.77 0.73
N LEU A 220 -1.80 -14.40 -0.51
CA LEU A 220 -1.83 -15.32 -1.64
C LEU A 220 -0.44 -15.89 -1.94
N TYR A 221 0.59 -15.05 -1.93
CA TYR A 221 1.98 -15.51 -2.10
C TYR A 221 2.43 -16.40 -0.95
N LEU A 222 1.98 -16.15 0.27
CA LEU A 222 2.28 -17.01 1.40
C LEU A 222 1.58 -18.37 1.23
N GLN A 223 0.33 -18.39 0.77
CA GLN A 223 -0.44 -19.60 0.51
C GLN A 223 0.16 -20.47 -0.61
N GLU A 224 0.68 -19.86 -1.68
CA GLU A 224 1.41 -20.60 -2.74
C GLU A 224 2.69 -21.26 -2.22
N ASN A 225 3.33 -20.64 -1.22
CA ASN A 225 4.62 -21.08 -0.70
C ASN A 225 4.54 -21.96 0.56
N THR A 226 3.38 -22.11 1.22
CA THR A 226 3.20 -22.95 2.44
C THR A 226 2.36 -24.18 2.19
#